data_AF-A0ABD6QSI2-F1
#
_entry.id   AF-A0ABD6QSI2-F1
#
_cell.length_a   1.000
_cell.length_b   1.000
_cell.length_c   1.000
_cell.angle_alpha   90.00
_cell.angle_beta   90.00
_cell.angle_gamma   90.00
#
_symmetry.space_group_name_H-M   'P 1'
#
loop_
_entity.id
_entity.type
_entity.pdbx_description
1 polymer ?
#
loop_
_entity_poly.entity_id
_entity_poly.type
_entity_poly.pdbx_seq_one_letter_code
_entity_poly.pdbx_strand_id
1 'polypeptide(L)'
;MVSLIVHAVLGVAVVALVIRLNPGIFARPPGPALSAVELAFYVVGLASIPICWYFNMQFVAQYAQPDGNPIWGPGSWQEFIALGYTNPAAGSASADYTIANVILLPLFTIIDGLRRGIRHPWLFFVASLFTSFAFAFAFYFATIERQRRHQLAQVAVS
;
A
#
# COMPACT_ATOMS: atom_id res chain seq x y z
N MET A 1 -17.03 -7.13 -9.99
CA MET A 1 -17.20 -5.71 -9.56
C MET A 1 -17.34 -5.56 -8.05
N VAL A 2 -18.19 -6.33 -7.37
CA VAL A 2 -18.34 -6.29 -5.90
C VAL A 2 -17.01 -6.46 -5.16
N SER A 3 -16.17 -7.41 -5.59
CA SER A 3 -14.84 -7.63 -5.00
C SER A 3 -13.99 -6.36 -4.99
N LEU A 4 -13.91 -5.62 -6.10
CA LEU A 4 -13.14 -4.38 -6.20
C LEU A 4 -13.68 -3.27 -5.32
N ILE A 5 -15.01 -3.17 -5.18
CA ILE A 5 -15.65 -2.20 -4.27
C ILE A 5 -15.28 -2.53 -2.82
N VAL A 6 -15.33 -3.80 -2.43
CA VAL A 6 -14.91 -4.24 -1.09
C VAL A 6 -13.44 -3.88 -0.84
N HIS A 7 -12.55 -4.13 -1.81
CA HIS A 7 -11.14 -3.74 -1.69
C HIS A 7 -10.99 -2.22 -1.58
N ALA A 8 -11.77 -1.42 -2.32
CA ALA A 8 -11.71 0.04 -2.24
C ALA A 8 -12.07 0.54 -0.84
N VAL A 9 -13.17 0.03 -0.29
CA VAL A 9 -13.65 0.39 1.05
C VAL A 9 -12.64 -0.02 2.11
N LEU A 10 -12.10 -1.23 2.03
CA LEU A 10 -11.08 -1.72 2.97
C LEU A 10 -9.78 -0.91 2.85
N GLY A 11 -9.36 -0.55 1.63
CA GLY A 11 -8.19 0.29 1.39
C GLY A 11 -8.34 1.67 2.04
N VAL A 12 -9.46 2.34 1.81
CA VAL A 12 -9.77 3.64 2.45
C VAL A 12 -9.83 3.50 3.97
N ALA A 13 -10.48 2.46 4.48
CA ALA A 13 -10.60 2.21 5.91
C ALA A 13 -9.23 2.02 6.58
N VAL A 14 -8.32 1.25 5.97
CA VAL A 14 -6.97 1.02 6.49
C VAL A 14 -6.14 2.30 6.47
N VAL A 15 -6.20 3.09 5.39
CA VAL A 15 -5.52 4.39 5.32
C VAL A 15 -6.04 5.33 6.41
N ALA A 16 -7.36 5.44 6.56
CA ALA A 16 -7.99 6.26 7.59
C ALA A 16 -7.58 5.80 8.99
N LEU A 17 -7.48 4.48 9.22
CA LEU A 17 -7.03 3.90 10.48
C LEU A 17 -5.57 4.26 10.79
N VAL A 18 -4.67 4.16 9.81
CA VAL A 18 -3.27 4.58 9.97
C VAL A 18 -3.19 6.04 10.39
N ILE A 19 -3.92 6.92 9.71
CA ILE A 19 -3.96 8.35 10.00
C ILE A 19 -4.49 8.60 11.41
N ARG A 20 -5.62 7.97 11.75
CA ARG A 20 -6.29 8.13 13.05
C ARG A 20 -5.46 7.63 14.23
N LEU A 21 -4.70 6.55 14.05
CA LEU A 21 -3.85 5.99 15.09
C LEU A 21 -2.56 6.80 15.29
N ASN A 22 -2.14 7.60 14.31
CA ASN A 22 -0.89 8.35 14.32
C ASN A 22 -1.09 9.88 14.23
N PRO A 23 -1.96 10.50 15.05
CA PRO A 23 -2.33 11.90 14.89
C PRO A 23 -1.14 12.87 15.00
N GLY A 24 -0.13 12.54 15.82
CA GLY A 24 1.09 13.36 15.94
C GLY A 24 1.90 13.42 14.63
N ILE A 25 1.95 12.33 13.87
CA ILE A 25 2.65 12.30 12.59
C ILE A 25 1.88 13.11 11.55
N PHE A 26 0.56 12.90 11.49
CA PHE A 26 -0.31 13.54 10.49
C PHE A 26 -0.71 14.98 10.84
N ALA A 27 -0.39 15.46 12.04
CA ALA A 27 -0.48 16.88 12.38
C ALA A 27 0.38 17.75 11.43
N ARG A 28 0.11 19.06 11.41
CA ARG A 28 0.87 19.99 10.59
C ARG A 28 2.35 19.98 11.03
N PRO A 29 3.31 19.64 10.15
CA PRO A 29 4.71 19.70 10.49
C PRO A 29 5.20 21.15 10.52
N PRO A 30 6.29 21.43 11.24
CA PRO A 30 6.98 22.72 11.17
C PRO A 30 7.38 23.06 9.72
N GLY A 31 7.13 24.32 9.33
CA GLY A 31 7.34 24.80 7.96
C GLY A 31 6.18 24.47 7.00
N PRO A 32 6.46 24.15 5.72
CA PRO A 32 5.44 23.84 4.73
C PRO A 32 4.59 22.62 5.10
N ALA A 33 3.30 22.61 4.73
CA ALA A 33 2.40 21.49 5.05
C ALA A 33 2.82 20.16 4.40
N LEU A 34 3.51 20.22 3.26
CA LEU A 34 4.11 19.10 2.54
C LEU A 34 5.52 19.50 2.09
N SER A 35 6.50 18.61 2.27
CA SER A 35 7.81 18.73 1.61
C SER A 35 7.74 18.28 0.15
N ALA A 36 8.74 18.65 -0.67
CA ALA A 36 8.84 18.15 -2.04
C ALA A 36 8.96 16.62 -2.10
N VAL A 37 9.61 16.00 -1.10
CA VAL A 37 9.76 14.56 -0.97
C VAL A 37 8.42 13.90 -0.62
N GLU A 38 7.67 14.44 0.35
CA GLU A 38 6.31 13.96 0.65
C GLU A 38 5.40 14.05 -0.57
N LEU A 39 5.45 15.18 -1.30
CA LEU A 39 4.65 15.38 -2.51
C LEU A 39 4.99 14.34 -3.59
N ALA A 40 6.28 14.07 -3.81
CA ALA A 40 6.71 13.05 -4.78
C ALA A 40 6.13 11.66 -4.43
N PHE A 41 6.21 11.26 -3.16
CA PHE A 41 5.63 9.98 -2.72
C PHE A 41 4.12 9.95 -2.87
N TYR A 42 3.40 11.00 -2.45
CA TYR A 42 1.95 11.03 -2.61
C TYR A 42 1.52 11.00 -4.09
N VAL A 43 2.22 11.72 -4.98
CA VAL A 43 1.93 11.70 -6.42
C VAL A 43 2.14 10.31 -7.00
N VAL A 44 3.28 9.68 -6.74
CA VAL A 44 3.58 8.32 -7.22
C VAL A 44 2.57 7.31 -6.66
N GLY A 45 2.28 7.38 -5.36
CA GLY A 45 1.32 6.50 -4.69
C GLY A 45 -0.08 6.64 -5.27
N LEU A 46 -0.60 7.87 -5.36
CA LEU A 46 -1.95 8.12 -5.88
C LEU A 46 -2.07 7.76 -7.36
N ALA A 47 -1.05 8.02 -8.18
CA ALA A 47 -1.04 7.61 -9.58
C ALA A 47 -1.01 6.09 -9.75
N SER A 48 -0.34 5.37 -8.84
CA SER A 48 -0.26 3.91 -8.90
C SER A 48 -1.62 3.22 -8.73
N ILE A 49 -2.56 3.82 -7.98
CA ILE A 49 -3.88 3.22 -7.74
C ILE A 49 -4.62 3.00 -9.07
N PRO A 50 -4.97 4.02 -9.87
CA PRO A 50 -5.72 3.81 -11.12
C PRO A 50 -4.93 3.00 -12.15
N ILE A 51 -3.60 3.14 -12.20
CA ILE A 51 -2.75 2.37 -13.13
C ILE A 51 -2.81 0.87 -12.82
N CYS A 52 -2.55 0.48 -11.57
CA CYS A 52 -2.58 -0.93 -11.20
C CYS A 52 -4.01 -1.49 -11.20
N TRP A 53 -4.99 -0.70 -10.74
CA TRP A 53 -6.38 -1.13 -10.69
C TRP A 53 -7.00 -1.30 -12.07
N TYR A 54 -6.52 -0.60 -13.09
CA TYR A 54 -6.94 -0.85 -14.47
C TYR A 54 -6.78 -2.33 -14.83
N PHE A 55 -5.61 -2.93 -14.56
CA PHE A 55 -5.36 -4.33 -14.86
C PHE A 55 -6.19 -5.28 -13.97
N ASN A 56 -6.42 -4.93 -12.71
CA ASN A 56 -7.33 -5.70 -11.83
C ASN A 56 -8.78 -5.66 -12.33
N MET A 57 -9.24 -4.52 -12.85
CA MET A 57 -10.56 -4.39 -13.45
C MET A 57 -10.67 -5.24 -14.72
N GLN A 58 -9.64 -5.25 -15.57
CA GLN A 58 -9.60 -6.11 -16.76
C GLN A 58 -9.65 -7.59 -16.37
N PHE A 59 -8.89 -8.01 -15.36
CA PHE A 59 -8.95 -9.37 -14.85
C PHE A 59 -10.36 -9.74 -14.37
N VAL A 60 -10.98 -8.93 -13.51
CA VAL A 60 -12.34 -9.21 -13.03
C VAL A 60 -13.36 -9.19 -14.17
N ALA A 61 -13.22 -8.31 -15.16
CA ALA A 61 -14.12 -8.25 -16.31
C ALA A 61 -14.00 -9.49 -17.22
N GLN A 62 -12.80 -10.06 -17.34
CA GLN A 62 -12.53 -11.20 -18.22
C GLN A 62 -12.82 -12.55 -17.57
N TYR A 63 -12.52 -12.69 -16.28
CA TYR A 63 -12.46 -14.01 -15.62
C TYR A 63 -13.57 -14.23 -14.57
N ALA A 64 -14.21 -13.18 -14.04
CA ALA A 64 -15.20 -13.34 -12.98
C ALA A 64 -16.49 -14.02 -13.47
N GLN A 65 -16.94 -15.01 -12.71
CA GLN A 65 -18.19 -15.74 -12.95
C GLN A 65 -19.28 -15.28 -11.96
N PRO A 66 -20.58 -15.32 -12.32
CA PRO A 66 -21.68 -14.89 -11.46
C PRO A 66 -21.69 -15.56 -10.08
N ASP A 67 -21.42 -16.88 -10.04
CA ASP A 67 -21.37 -17.69 -8.81
C ASP A 67 -19.93 -18.13 -8.47
N GLY A 68 -18.93 -17.38 -8.96
CA GLY A 68 -17.52 -17.68 -8.77
C GLY A 68 -17.06 -17.51 -7.32
N ASN A 69 -16.17 -18.39 -6.87
CA ASN A 69 -15.55 -18.26 -5.55
C ASN A 69 -14.36 -17.28 -5.63
N PRO A 70 -14.26 -16.28 -4.73
CA PRO A 70 -13.18 -15.28 -4.79
C PRO A 70 -11.79 -15.84 -4.48
N ILE A 71 -11.70 -17.02 -3.87
CA ILE A 71 -10.45 -17.65 -3.44
C ILE A 71 -9.95 -18.63 -4.51
N TRP A 72 -10.80 -19.52 -5.03
CA TRP A 72 -10.43 -20.56 -6.01
C TRP A 72 -11.33 -20.60 -7.25
N GLY A 73 -10.82 -21.13 -8.36
CA GLY A 73 -11.54 -21.24 -9.63
C GLY A 73 -11.49 -19.97 -10.50
N PRO A 74 -12.35 -19.86 -11.53
CA PRO A 74 -12.31 -18.74 -12.48
C PRO A 74 -12.59 -17.38 -11.81
N GLY A 75 -11.78 -16.38 -12.15
CA GLY A 75 -11.85 -15.01 -11.62
C GLY A 75 -11.42 -14.88 -10.16
N SER A 76 -10.78 -15.91 -9.60
CA SER A 76 -10.38 -15.96 -8.20
C SER A 76 -8.94 -15.49 -7.98
N TRP A 77 -8.56 -15.31 -6.71
CA TRP A 77 -7.18 -15.05 -6.32
C TRP A 77 -6.20 -16.14 -6.78
N GLN A 78 -6.59 -17.41 -6.72
CA GLN A 78 -5.78 -18.51 -7.22
C GLN A 78 -5.49 -18.38 -8.72
N GLU A 79 -6.51 -18.06 -9.54
CA GLU A 79 -6.30 -17.88 -10.98
C GLU A 79 -5.47 -16.62 -11.27
N PHE A 80 -5.70 -15.51 -10.55
CA PHE A 80 -4.89 -14.30 -10.66
C PHE A 80 -3.39 -14.59 -10.45
N ILE A 81 -3.06 -15.34 -9.40
CA ILE A 81 -1.68 -15.75 -9.12
C ILE A 81 -1.16 -16.66 -10.24
N ALA A 82 -1.93 -17.68 -10.65
CA ALA A 82 -1.51 -18.61 -11.70
C ALA A 82 -1.19 -17.88 -13.02
N LEU A 83 -1.99 -16.88 -13.40
CA LEU A 83 -1.74 -16.05 -14.59
C LEU A 83 -0.42 -15.28 -14.51
N GLY A 84 -0.03 -14.85 -13.31
CA GLY A 84 1.24 -14.19 -13.03
C GLY A 84 2.48 -15.08 -13.25
N TYR A 85 2.31 -16.39 -13.39
CA TYR A 85 3.40 -17.37 -13.60
C TYR A 85 3.30 -18.12 -14.93
N THR A 86 2.53 -17.62 -15.90
CA THR A 86 2.31 -18.28 -17.20
C THR A 86 3.56 -18.35 -18.09
N ASN A 87 4.54 -17.48 -17.87
CA ASN A 87 5.79 -17.46 -18.62
C ASN A 87 6.95 -16.93 -17.75
N PRO A 88 8.22 -17.13 -18.13
CA PRO A 88 9.36 -16.72 -17.32
C PRO A 88 9.42 -15.21 -17.00
N ALA A 89 9.01 -14.34 -17.93
CA ALA A 89 9.04 -12.89 -17.71
C ALA A 89 7.97 -12.46 -16.68
N ALA A 90 6.74 -12.96 -16.83
CA ALA A 90 5.68 -12.73 -15.86
C ALA A 90 6.04 -13.33 -14.49
N GLY A 91 6.57 -14.55 -14.47
CA GLY A 91 7.01 -15.23 -13.26
C GLY A 91 8.10 -14.47 -12.52
N SER A 92 9.06 -13.87 -13.25
CA SER A 92 10.09 -13.00 -12.65
C SER A 92 9.47 -11.80 -11.94
N ALA A 93 8.58 -11.06 -12.61
CA ALA A 93 7.92 -9.90 -12.03
C ALA A 93 7.02 -10.26 -10.83
N SER A 94 6.29 -11.38 -10.93
CA SER A 94 5.44 -11.90 -9.85
C SER A 94 6.25 -12.36 -8.64
N ALA A 95 7.42 -12.96 -8.85
CA ALA A 95 8.33 -13.34 -7.76
C ALA A 95 8.85 -12.11 -7.02
N ASP A 96 9.33 -11.08 -7.75
CA ASP A 96 9.78 -9.83 -7.16
C ASP A 96 8.66 -9.15 -6.36
N TYR A 97 7.46 -9.06 -6.93
CA TYR A 97 6.29 -8.53 -6.25
C TYR A 97 5.97 -9.30 -4.96
N THR A 98 5.98 -10.63 -5.02
CA THR A 98 5.66 -11.48 -3.87
C THR A 98 6.68 -11.31 -2.75
N ILE A 99 7.97 -11.35 -3.08
CA ILE A 99 9.06 -11.17 -2.11
C ILE A 99 8.99 -9.76 -1.52
N ALA A 100 8.88 -8.74 -2.35
CA ALA A 100 8.86 -7.35 -1.88
C ALA A 100 7.61 -7.04 -1.04
N ASN A 101 6.43 -7.48 -1.47
CA ASN A 101 5.16 -7.13 -0.82
C ASN A 101 4.84 -8.01 0.41
N VAL A 102 5.03 -9.32 0.31
CA VAL A 102 4.56 -10.27 1.33
C VAL A 102 5.65 -10.58 2.36
N ILE A 103 6.93 -10.41 2.01
CA ILE A 103 8.05 -10.69 2.91
C ILE A 103 8.70 -9.37 3.37
N LEU A 104 9.26 -8.59 2.44
CA LEU A 104 10.08 -7.44 2.80
C LEU A 104 9.26 -6.27 3.36
N LEU A 105 8.13 -5.92 2.76
CA LEU A 105 7.29 -4.80 3.22
C LEU A 105 6.83 -4.98 4.67
N PRO A 106 6.24 -6.11 5.11
CA PRO A 106 5.84 -6.26 6.51
C PRO A 106 7.06 -6.23 7.44
N LEU A 107 8.16 -6.91 7.10
CA LEU A 107 9.37 -6.89 7.93
C LEU A 107 9.93 -5.47 8.09
N PHE A 108 10.09 -4.75 6.98
CA PHE A 108 10.65 -3.41 6.98
C PHE A 108 9.73 -2.41 7.68
N THR A 109 8.43 -2.37 7.34
CA THR A 109 7.48 -1.45 7.98
C THR A 109 7.37 -1.71 9.47
N ILE A 110 7.33 -2.97 9.91
CA ILE A 110 7.29 -3.31 11.34
C ILE A 110 8.58 -2.85 12.02
N ILE A 111 9.75 -3.28 11.54
CA ILE A 111 11.02 -3.00 12.23
C ILE A 111 11.33 -1.50 12.22
N ASP A 112 11.32 -0.85 11.05
CA ASP A 112 11.64 0.57 10.91
C ASP A 112 10.55 1.46 11.51
N GLY A 113 9.27 1.11 11.33
CA GLY A 113 8.16 1.89 11.85
C GLY A 113 8.13 1.90 13.38
N LEU A 114 8.37 0.76 14.02
CA LEU A 114 8.48 0.69 15.48
C LEU A 114 9.67 1.52 15.99
N ARG A 115 10.82 1.47 15.32
CA ARG A 115 12.00 2.30 15.67
C ARG A 115 11.73 3.80 15.55
N ARG A 116 10.82 4.22 14.67
CA ARG A 116 10.43 5.62 14.46
C ARG A 116 9.28 6.08 15.35
N GLY A 117 8.70 5.19 16.16
CA GLY A 117 7.55 5.48 17.01
C GLY A 117 6.22 5.54 16.25
N ILE A 118 6.12 4.92 15.07
CA ILE A 118 4.86 4.75 14.34
C ILE A 118 4.02 3.71 15.07
N ARG A 119 2.75 4.02 15.35
CA ARG A 119 1.79 3.10 15.96
C ARG A 119 1.20 2.18 14.90
N HIS A 120 1.23 0.88 15.18
CA HIS A 120 0.71 -0.20 14.32
C HIS A 120 1.24 -0.15 12.86
N PRO A 121 2.57 -0.14 12.65
CA PRO A 121 3.15 0.03 11.31
C PRO A 121 2.88 -1.15 10.36
N TRP A 122 2.49 -2.32 10.89
CA TRP A 122 2.01 -3.45 10.05
C TRP A 122 0.78 -3.09 9.21
N LEU A 123 0.03 -2.03 9.56
CA LEU A 123 -1.09 -1.56 8.75
C LEU A 123 -0.68 -1.07 7.35
N PHE A 124 0.58 -0.68 7.14
CA PHE A 124 1.09 -0.36 5.80
C PHE A 124 1.15 -1.60 4.91
N PHE A 125 1.54 -2.75 5.45
CA PHE A 125 1.40 -4.03 4.74
C PHE A 125 -0.07 -4.37 4.47
N VAL A 126 -0.96 -4.17 5.45
CA VAL A 126 -2.40 -4.42 5.21
C VAL A 126 -2.97 -3.50 4.13
N ALA A 127 -2.51 -2.24 4.07
CA ALA A 127 -2.91 -1.32 3.01
C ALA A 127 -2.53 -1.84 1.61
N SER A 128 -1.39 -2.55 1.49
CA SER A 128 -0.92 -3.08 0.20
C SER A 128 -1.82 -4.18 -0.35
N LEU A 129 -2.56 -4.89 0.51
CA LEU A 129 -3.51 -5.93 0.13
C LEU A 129 -4.78 -5.37 -0.54
N PHE A 130 -5.14 -4.12 -0.23
CA PHE A 130 -6.41 -3.53 -0.67
C PHE A 130 -6.26 -2.38 -1.65
N THR A 131 -5.13 -1.68 -1.64
CA THR A 131 -4.87 -0.54 -2.54
C THR A 131 -4.01 -1.00 -3.70
N SER A 132 -2.73 -0.69 -3.67
CA SER A 132 -1.70 -1.31 -4.48
C SER A 132 -0.43 -1.42 -3.62
N PHE A 133 0.43 -2.37 -3.94
CA PHE A 133 1.77 -2.46 -3.35
C PHE A 133 2.53 -1.13 -3.42
N ALA A 134 2.50 -0.48 -4.59
CA ALA A 134 3.19 0.78 -4.82
C ALA A 134 2.63 1.91 -3.95
N PHE A 135 1.30 2.01 -3.81
CA PHE A 135 0.66 2.99 -2.94
C PHE A 135 1.08 2.78 -1.48
N ALA A 136 1.03 1.55 -0.98
CA ALA A 136 1.39 1.26 0.40
C ALA A 136 2.84 1.64 0.73
N PHE A 137 3.78 1.35 -0.19
CA PHE A 137 5.17 1.76 -0.08
C PHE A 137 5.31 3.29 -0.06
N ALA A 138 4.69 3.96 -1.02
CA ALA A 138 4.74 5.42 -1.12
C ALA A 138 4.11 6.09 0.12
N PHE A 139 3.01 5.54 0.62
CA PHE A 139 2.36 6.03 1.83
C PHE A 139 3.23 5.84 3.07
N TYR A 140 3.93 4.71 3.19
CA TYR A 140 4.92 4.50 4.24
C TYR A 140 6.06 5.51 4.15
N PHE A 141 6.62 5.72 2.96
CA PHE A 141 7.71 6.68 2.73
C PHE A 141 7.32 8.12 3.04
N ALA A 142 6.12 8.54 2.65
CA ALA A 142 5.59 9.85 3.03
C ALA A 142 5.42 9.96 4.56
N THR A 143 4.98 8.89 5.22
CA THR A 143 4.79 8.87 6.68
C THR A 143 6.13 8.99 7.43
N ILE A 144 7.15 8.23 7.04
CA ILE A 144 8.47 8.31 7.70
C ILE A 144 9.16 9.65 7.45
N GLU A 145 8.98 10.25 6.27
CA GLU A 145 9.51 11.58 5.97
C GLU A 145 8.83 12.64 6.85
N ARG A 146 7.51 12.56 6.99
CA ARG A 146 6.76 13.46 7.87
C ARG A 146 7.17 13.30 9.33
N GLN A 147 7.36 12.06 9.80
CA GLN A 147 7.84 11.78 11.15
C GLN A 147 9.25 12.33 11.39
N ARG A 148 10.15 12.18 10.41
CA ARG A 148 11.50 12.75 10.46
C ARG A 148 11.47 14.27 10.62
N ARG A 149 10.56 14.96 9.92
CA ARG A 149 10.39 16.42 10.03
C ARG A 149 9.97 16.86 11.42
N HIS A 150 9.04 16.13 12.06
CA HIS A 150 8.65 16.40 13.44
C HIS A 150 9.82 16.20 14.42
N GLN A 151 10.58 15.12 14.25
CA GLN A 151 11.74 14.82 15.09
C GLN A 151 12.83 15.89 14.99
N LEU A 152 13.15 16.35 13.77
CA LEU A 152 14.15 17.41 13.58
C LEU A 152 13.77 18.72 14.26
N ALA A 153 12.49 19.08 14.25
CA ALA A 153 12.04 20.29 14.92
C ALA A 153 11.99 20.16 16.43
N GLN A 154 11.77 18.96 16.98
CA GLN A 154 11.90 18.73 18.42
C GLN A 154 13.35 18.93 18.88
N VAL A 155 14.33 18.45 18.12
CA VAL A 155 15.76 18.63 18.41
C VAL A 155 16.18 20.10 18.28
N ALA A 156 15.62 20.85 17.33
CA ALA A 156 15.97 22.27 17.15
C ALA A 156 15.50 23.18 18.30
N VAL A 157 14.59 22.69 19.15
CA VAL A 157 13.99 23.44 20.28
C VAL A 157 14.56 23.00 21.63
N SER A 158 15.31 21.88 21.69
CA SER A 158 15.99 21.36 22.88
C SER A 158 17.42 21.87 23.00
#